data_AF-A0AAV9BNQ4-F1
#
_entry.id   AF-A0AAV9BNQ4-F1
#
_cell.length_a   1.000
_cell.length_b   1.000
_cell.length_c   1.000
_cell.angle_alpha   90.00
_cell.angle_beta   90.00
_cell.angle_gamma   90.00
#
_symmetry.space_group_name_H-M   'P 1'
#
loop_
_entity.id
_entity.type
_entity.pdbx_description
1 polymer ?
#
loop_
_entity_poly.entity_id
_entity_poly.type
_entity_poly.pdbx_seq_one_letter_code
_entity_poly.pdbx_strand_id
1 'polypeptide(L)'
;MAVRRKTTAPAPSPPPPKAETPLPPPPSEDQPLRPPKLGLVLAALVAFTVPYLYLICFHYEIESDLRRSIAINAAMSVGGFVVVVRLIPVAAKYVLRRNLFGFDINKKGTPEGNIRVPESLGIVVGVVFLVVAILFQHFNFTADSNWLVEYNAALASICFMLLLGFVDDVLDIPWRVYPSSVFVGDTYTYFAGMSLAVAGILGHFSETLLLFFLPQVLNFLYSLPQLLKIIPCPRHRLPRYDPKTGLLTGTKDGTLVNLFLRLFGSCSEKTLCIKLLVFQALSCLFCFWLRHVLAGWYK
;
A
#
# COMPACT_ATOMS: atom_id res chain seq x y z
N MET A 1 -37.42 -59.35 41.09
CA MET A 1 -36.45 -58.92 40.07
C MET A 1 -35.95 -57.53 40.43
N ALA A 2 -34.76 -57.43 41.04
CA ALA A 2 -34.12 -56.17 41.39
C ALA A 2 -32.94 -55.95 40.43
N VAL A 3 -33.02 -54.92 39.58
CA VAL A 3 -31.95 -54.53 38.64
C VAL A 3 -31.40 -53.16 39.04
N ARG A 4 -30.10 -53.21 39.31
CA ARG A 4 -29.12 -52.18 39.69
C ARG A 4 -29.11 -50.96 38.73
N ARG A 5 -29.32 -49.75 39.25
CA ARG A 5 -29.00 -48.47 38.57
C ARG A 5 -27.66 -47.92 39.09
N LYS A 6 -26.77 -47.54 38.16
CA LYS A 6 -25.42 -47.02 38.38
C LYS A 6 -25.43 -45.68 39.13
N THR A 7 -24.52 -45.51 40.09
CA THR A 7 -24.15 -44.24 40.74
C THR A 7 -23.35 -43.35 39.79
N THR A 8 -23.84 -42.15 39.50
CA THR A 8 -23.10 -41.07 38.82
C THR A 8 -22.26 -40.29 39.83
N ALA A 9 -20.97 -40.09 39.53
CA ALA A 9 -20.01 -39.35 40.34
C ALA A 9 -20.31 -37.83 40.40
N PRO A 10 -19.93 -37.12 41.47
CA PRO A 10 -20.12 -35.67 41.58
C PRO A 10 -19.17 -34.91 40.63
N ALA A 11 -19.64 -33.79 40.09
CA ALA A 11 -18.89 -32.92 39.18
C ALA A 11 -17.66 -32.29 39.88
N PRO A 12 -16.54 -32.08 39.16
CA PRO A 12 -15.34 -31.47 39.75
C PRO A 12 -15.56 -29.97 40.02
N SER A 13 -15.07 -29.50 41.17
CA SER A 13 -15.08 -28.10 41.59
C SER A 13 -14.27 -27.21 40.63
N PRO A 14 -14.66 -25.93 40.44
CA PRO A 14 -13.96 -25.02 39.54
C PRO A 14 -12.52 -24.75 40.02
N PRO A 15 -11.57 -24.55 39.09
CA PRO A 15 -10.18 -24.27 39.44
C PRO A 15 -10.04 -22.91 40.15
N PRO A 16 -9.05 -22.75 41.04
CA PRO A 16 -8.84 -21.50 41.76
C PRO A 16 -8.51 -20.35 40.80
N PRO A 17 -8.89 -19.09 41.14
CA PRO A 17 -8.62 -17.95 40.30
C PRO A 17 -7.11 -17.78 40.10
N LYS A 18 -6.69 -17.66 38.84
CA LYS A 18 -5.30 -17.35 38.49
C LYS A 18 -4.96 -16.00 39.11
N ALA A 19 -3.86 -15.94 39.87
CA ALA A 19 -3.33 -14.69 40.39
C ALA A 19 -3.10 -13.71 39.22
N GLU A 20 -3.85 -12.61 39.21
CA GLU A 20 -3.63 -11.52 38.27
C GLU A 20 -2.27 -10.91 38.59
N THR A 21 -1.33 -11.05 37.66
CA THR A 21 -0.07 -10.30 37.68
C THR A 21 -0.42 -8.81 37.75
N PRO A 22 0.18 -8.01 38.66
CA PRO A 22 -0.16 -6.59 38.79
C PRO A 22 -0.02 -5.90 37.43
N LEU A 23 -1.11 -5.26 37.00
CA LEU A 23 -1.15 -4.49 35.77
C LEU A 23 -0.04 -3.42 35.83
N PRO A 24 0.81 -3.29 34.80
CA PRO A 24 1.67 -2.13 34.69
C PRO A 24 0.78 -0.87 34.65
N PRO A 25 1.21 0.24 35.27
CA PRO A 25 0.41 1.45 35.34
C PRO A 25 0.05 1.94 33.92
N PRO A 26 -1.14 2.55 33.75
CA PRO A 26 -1.53 3.11 32.46
C PRO A 26 -0.45 4.10 31.99
N PRO A 27 -0.11 4.13 30.69
CA PRO A 27 0.86 5.08 30.18
C PRO A 27 0.38 6.50 30.50
N SER A 28 1.23 7.26 31.20
CA SER A 28 1.02 8.69 31.47
C SER A 28 0.78 9.43 30.15
N GLU A 29 -0.09 10.45 30.15
CA GLU A 29 -0.38 11.31 28.99
C GLU A 29 0.88 11.85 28.26
N ASP A 30 2.03 11.85 28.95
CA ASP A 30 3.32 12.29 28.42
C ASP A 30 4.09 11.28 27.54
N GLN A 31 3.72 9.99 27.52
CA GLN A 31 4.37 8.96 26.69
C GLN A 31 3.37 8.29 25.72
N PRO A 32 3.08 8.92 24.56
CA PRO A 32 2.17 8.35 23.57
C PRO A 32 2.75 7.15 22.79
N LEU A 33 4.04 6.83 22.95
CA LEU A 33 4.76 5.84 22.15
C LEU A 33 5.57 4.88 23.02
N ARG A 34 5.58 3.59 22.64
CA ARG A 34 6.36 2.55 23.32
C ARG A 34 7.87 2.80 23.14
N PRO A 35 8.71 2.58 24.18
CA PRO A 35 10.16 2.65 24.03
C PRO A 35 10.67 1.66 22.98
N PRO A 36 11.64 2.07 22.14
CA PRO A 36 12.18 1.20 21.10
C PRO A 36 12.92 0.00 21.69
N LYS A 37 12.81 -1.17 21.05
CA LYS A 37 13.64 -2.36 21.36
C LYS A 37 15.06 -2.15 20.83
N LEU A 38 15.79 -1.23 21.45
CA LEU A 38 17.07 -0.72 20.94
C LEU A 38 18.09 -1.85 20.68
N GLY A 39 18.17 -2.84 21.57
CA GLY A 39 19.07 -3.98 21.41
C GLY A 39 18.79 -4.82 20.16
N LEU A 40 17.52 -5.05 19.82
CA LEU A 40 17.13 -5.76 18.61
C LEU A 40 17.42 -4.93 17.35
N VAL A 41 17.13 -3.62 17.41
CA VAL A 41 17.39 -2.69 16.31
C VAL A 41 18.89 -2.58 16.02
N LEU A 42 19.72 -2.46 17.07
CA LEU A 42 21.17 -2.40 16.95
C LEU A 42 21.74 -3.72 16.41
N ALA A 43 21.26 -4.87 16.90
CA ALA A 43 21.68 -6.17 16.38
C ALA A 43 21.35 -6.33 14.89
N ALA A 44 20.13 -5.93 14.48
CA ALA A 44 19.74 -5.95 13.08
C ALA A 44 20.58 -4.99 12.23
N LEU A 45 20.81 -3.77 12.70
CA LEU A 45 21.64 -2.77 12.01
C LEU A 45 23.04 -3.34 11.76
N VAL A 46 23.71 -3.85 12.79
CA VAL A 46 25.05 -4.44 12.70
C VAL A 46 25.06 -5.61 11.73
N ALA A 47 24.07 -6.50 11.79
CA ALA A 47 23.97 -7.67 10.91
C ALA A 47 23.88 -7.28 9.42
N PHE A 48 23.25 -6.16 9.08
CA PHE A 48 23.13 -5.70 7.69
C PHE A 48 24.27 -4.76 7.26
N THR A 49 24.80 -3.91 8.15
CA THR A 49 25.83 -2.93 7.78
C THR A 49 27.24 -3.52 7.73
N VAL A 50 27.56 -4.50 8.58
CA VAL A 50 28.92 -5.07 8.64
C VAL A 50 29.28 -5.81 7.35
N PRO A 51 28.44 -6.70 6.78
CA PRO A 51 28.74 -7.33 5.49
C PRO A 51 28.85 -6.32 4.35
N TYR A 52 28.00 -5.29 4.35
CA TYR A 52 28.01 -4.24 3.33
C TYR A 52 29.31 -3.42 3.36
N LEU A 53 29.74 -3.00 4.55
CA LEU A 53 31.00 -2.26 4.73
C LEU A 53 32.22 -3.13 4.41
N TYR A 54 32.19 -4.42 4.73
CA TYR A 54 33.26 -5.36 4.38
C TYR A 54 33.43 -5.45 2.86
N LEU A 55 32.33 -5.62 2.11
CA LEU A 55 32.37 -5.71 0.65
C LEU A 55 32.92 -4.42 0.01
N ILE A 56 32.47 -3.26 0.50
CA ILE A 56 32.88 -1.93 -0.01
C ILE A 56 34.35 -1.63 0.29
N CYS A 57 34.85 -2.01 1.46
CA CYS A 57 36.20 -1.65 1.90
C CYS A 57 37.28 -2.64 1.46
N PHE A 58 36.95 -3.93 1.29
CA PHE A 58 37.94 -4.99 1.11
C PHE A 58 37.79 -5.79 -0.18
N HIS A 59 36.61 -5.80 -0.83
CA HIS A 59 36.36 -6.66 -1.98
C HIS A 59 36.21 -5.90 -3.30
N TYR A 60 35.60 -4.71 -3.28
CA TYR A 60 35.37 -3.91 -4.47
C TYR A 60 36.31 -2.70 -4.54
N GLU A 61 36.98 -2.52 -5.67
CA GLU A 61 37.68 -1.27 -6.00
C GLU A 61 36.64 -0.23 -6.45
N ILE A 62 36.27 0.66 -5.53
CA ILE A 62 35.25 1.68 -5.76
C ILE A 62 35.93 2.99 -6.18
N GLU A 63 35.41 3.56 -7.27
CA GLU A 63 35.85 4.85 -7.79
C GLU A 63 35.66 5.98 -6.77
N SER A 64 36.57 6.96 -6.79
CA SER A 64 36.64 8.01 -5.75
C SER A 64 35.37 8.87 -5.66
N ASP A 65 34.71 9.11 -6.80
CA ASP A 65 33.44 9.84 -6.87
C ASP A 65 32.30 9.04 -6.22
N LEU A 66 32.20 7.75 -6.52
CA LEU A 66 31.18 6.88 -5.93
C LEU A 66 31.39 6.74 -4.42
N ARG A 67 32.64 6.67 -3.95
CA ARG A 67 32.97 6.65 -2.52
C ARG A 67 32.52 7.93 -1.81
N ARG A 68 32.72 9.09 -2.42
CA ARG A 68 32.22 10.39 -1.91
C ARG A 68 30.70 10.39 -1.83
N SER A 69 30.02 9.88 -2.86
CA SER A 69 28.56 9.77 -2.92
C SER A 69 27.98 8.87 -1.83
N ILE A 70 28.60 7.71 -1.58
CA ILE A 70 28.22 6.80 -0.49
C ILE A 70 28.41 7.46 0.87
N ALA A 71 29.53 8.16 1.10
CA ALA A 71 29.81 8.84 2.35
C ALA A 71 28.80 9.97 2.64
N ILE A 72 28.49 10.78 1.63
CA ILE A 72 27.47 11.84 1.70
C ILE A 72 26.09 11.24 2.04
N ASN A 73 25.68 10.16 1.35
CA ASN A 73 24.43 9.47 1.62
C ASN A 73 24.35 8.94 3.06
N ALA A 74 25.45 8.33 3.54
CA ALA A 74 25.53 7.81 4.91
C ALA A 74 25.40 8.93 5.95
N ALA A 75 26.11 10.05 5.77
CA ALA A 75 26.04 11.20 6.66
C ALA A 75 24.62 11.79 6.72
N MET A 76 23.98 11.98 5.56
CA MET A 76 22.60 12.50 5.51
C MET A 76 21.58 11.51 6.06
N SER A 77 21.78 10.21 5.88
CA SER A 77 20.90 9.17 6.46
C SER A 77 20.95 9.20 8.00
N VAL A 78 22.13 9.39 8.59
CA VAL A 78 22.28 9.56 10.05
C VAL A 78 21.58 10.83 10.51
N GLY A 79 21.77 11.95 9.80
CA GLY A 79 21.07 13.21 10.08
C GLY A 79 19.54 13.05 10.02
N GLY A 80 19.03 12.43 8.96
CA GLY A 80 17.61 12.13 8.77
C GLY A 80 17.06 11.26 9.89
N PHE A 81 17.78 10.21 10.31
CA PHE A 81 17.39 9.37 11.44
C PHE A 81 17.23 10.17 12.74
N VAL A 82 18.19 11.05 13.07
CA VAL A 82 18.12 11.90 14.26
C VAL A 82 16.90 12.84 14.19
N VAL A 83 16.65 13.44 13.03
CA VAL A 83 15.48 14.31 12.80
C VAL A 83 14.17 13.54 12.99
N VAL A 84 14.04 12.35 12.38
CA VAL A 84 12.84 11.49 12.51
C VAL A 84 12.57 11.13 13.96
N VAL A 85 13.57 10.67 14.71
CA VAL A 85 13.42 10.28 16.12
C VAL A 85 12.96 11.47 16.98
N ARG A 86 13.35 12.70 16.63
CA ARG A 86 12.92 13.93 17.34
C ARG A 86 11.54 14.41 16.92
N LEU A 87 11.17 14.25 15.63
CA LEU A 87 9.89 14.72 15.10
C LEU A 87 8.72 13.79 15.41
N ILE A 88 8.94 12.46 15.43
CA ILE A 88 7.89 11.46 15.73
C ILE A 88 7.11 11.78 17.02
N PRO A 89 7.73 12.03 18.19
CA PRO A 89 6.97 12.30 19.42
C PRO A 89 6.21 13.63 19.36
N VAL A 90 6.72 14.63 18.62
CA VAL A 90 6.04 15.91 18.41
C VAL A 90 4.82 15.70 17.53
N ALA A 91 4.98 15.06 16.37
CA ALA A 91 3.91 14.77 15.44
C ALA A 91 2.83 13.90 16.10
N ALA A 92 3.21 12.84 16.83
CA ALA A 92 2.27 11.98 17.55
C ALA A 92 1.32 12.77 18.45
N LYS A 93 1.81 13.77 19.19
CA LYS A 93 0.95 14.65 20.01
C LYS A 93 -0.05 15.44 19.15
N TYR A 94 0.34 15.91 17.97
CA TYR A 94 -0.56 16.64 17.07
C TYR A 94 -1.62 15.74 16.43
N VAL A 95 -1.24 14.54 15.98
CA VAL A 95 -2.17 13.62 15.31
C VAL A 95 -3.20 13.08 16.32
N LEU A 96 -2.76 12.75 17.55
CA LEU A 96 -3.66 12.39 18.66
C LEU A 96 -4.64 13.51 19.04
N ARG A 97 -4.19 14.78 19.06
CA ARG A 97 -5.06 15.94 19.34
C ARG A 97 -6.15 16.14 18.29
N ARG A 98 -5.92 15.68 17.05
CA ARG A 98 -6.89 15.76 15.95
C ARG A 98 -7.81 14.55 15.86
N ASN A 99 -7.79 13.65 16.86
CA ASN A 99 -8.53 12.38 16.88
C ASN A 99 -8.19 11.42 15.73
N LEU A 100 -6.99 11.53 15.14
CA LEU A 100 -6.48 10.57 14.15
C LEU A 100 -5.69 9.49 14.89
N PHE A 101 -6.38 8.42 15.33
CA PHE A 101 -5.77 7.33 16.09
C PHE A 101 -6.53 6.02 15.92
N GLY A 102 -5.78 4.92 16.01
CA GLY A 102 -6.29 3.56 15.89
C GLY A 102 -6.01 2.75 17.15
N PHE A 103 -6.67 1.59 17.22
CA PHE A 103 -6.40 0.56 18.23
C PHE A 103 -5.71 -0.64 17.59
N ASP A 104 -4.74 -1.23 18.29
CA ASP A 104 -4.04 -2.42 17.80
C ASP A 104 -5.00 -3.63 17.82
N ILE A 105 -5.48 -4.00 16.63
CA ILE A 105 -6.45 -5.09 16.42
C ILE A 105 -5.87 -6.44 16.88
N ASN A 106 -4.55 -6.63 16.81
CA ASN A 106 -3.88 -7.88 17.18
C ASN A 106 -3.76 -8.06 18.71
N LYS A 107 -4.13 -7.05 19.50
CA LYS A 107 -4.03 -7.06 20.97
C LYS A 107 -5.37 -6.88 21.68
N LYS A 108 -6.48 -7.11 20.97
CA LYS A 108 -7.84 -7.03 21.52
C LYS A 108 -7.96 -7.86 22.80
N GLY A 109 -8.49 -7.26 23.86
CA GLY A 109 -8.69 -7.89 25.17
C GLY A 109 -7.49 -7.79 26.11
N THR A 110 -6.34 -7.31 25.66
CA THR A 110 -5.23 -6.93 26.56
C THR A 110 -5.35 -5.45 26.95
N PRO A 111 -4.84 -5.03 28.12
CA PRO A 111 -4.75 -3.61 28.47
C PRO A 111 -3.96 -2.80 27.42
N GLU A 112 -3.07 -3.46 26.67
CA GLU A 112 -2.31 -2.85 25.58
C GLU A 112 -3.14 -2.53 24.33
N GLY A 113 -4.22 -3.27 24.07
CA GLY A 113 -5.09 -3.05 22.91
C GLY A 113 -6.00 -1.83 23.04
N ASN A 114 -6.13 -1.27 24.25
CA ASN A 114 -6.94 -0.08 24.54
C ASN A 114 -6.13 1.23 24.48
N ILE A 115 -4.81 1.15 24.23
CA ILE A 115 -3.94 2.31 24.09
C ILE A 115 -4.17 2.91 22.69
N ARG A 116 -4.41 4.22 22.63
CA ARG A 116 -4.55 4.95 21.36
C ARG A 116 -3.21 5.03 20.66
N VAL A 117 -3.13 4.51 19.44
CA VAL A 117 -1.94 4.58 18.60
C VAL A 117 -2.15 5.70 17.58
N PRO A 118 -1.29 6.73 17.51
CA PRO A 118 -1.38 7.75 16.47
C PRO A 118 -1.30 7.13 15.07
N GLU A 119 -2.28 7.44 14.23
CA GLU A 119 -2.30 7.03 12.83
C GLU A 119 -1.47 7.99 11.98
N SER A 120 -1.12 7.59 10.76
CA SER A 120 -0.39 8.43 9.80
C SER A 120 1.00 8.98 10.22
N LEU A 121 1.65 8.45 11.25
CA LEU A 121 3.03 8.86 11.60
C LEU A 121 4.05 8.58 10.49
N GLY A 122 3.71 7.70 9.55
CA GLY A 122 4.51 7.45 8.34
C GLY A 122 4.80 8.72 7.53
N ILE A 123 3.93 9.73 7.59
CA ILE A 123 4.16 11.01 6.88
C ILE A 123 5.43 11.71 7.37
N VAL A 124 5.76 11.62 8.66
CA VAL A 124 6.96 12.26 9.22
C VAL A 124 8.21 11.63 8.64
N VAL A 125 8.24 10.29 8.61
CA VAL A 125 9.35 9.53 8.04
C VAL A 125 9.48 9.80 6.55
N GLY A 126 8.36 9.80 5.83
CA GLY A 126 8.30 10.05 4.40
C GLY A 126 8.75 11.46 4.00
N VAL A 127 8.30 12.49 4.71
CA VAL A 127 8.70 13.88 4.45
C VAL A 127 10.19 14.08 4.73
N VAL A 128 10.71 13.55 5.83
CA VAL A 128 12.16 13.66 6.13
C VAL A 128 12.97 12.90 5.08
N PHE A 129 12.52 11.72 4.65
CA PHE A 129 13.15 10.98 3.57
C PHE A 129 13.19 11.78 2.26
N LEU A 130 12.07 12.39 1.85
CA LEU A 130 12.01 13.23 0.65
C LEU A 130 12.96 14.43 0.74
N VAL A 131 12.99 15.12 1.87
CA VAL A 131 13.91 16.25 2.08
C VAL A 131 15.36 15.79 1.97
N VAL A 132 15.73 14.69 2.64
CA VAL A 132 17.09 14.12 2.55
C VAL A 132 17.44 13.72 1.12
N ALA A 133 16.50 13.12 0.39
CA ALA A 133 16.71 12.69 -0.99
C ALA A 133 16.85 13.88 -1.96
N ILE A 134 16.07 14.96 -1.76
CA ILE A 134 16.21 16.21 -2.52
C ILE A 134 17.56 16.89 -2.21
N LEU A 135 18.01 16.87 -0.96
CA LEU A 135 19.33 17.39 -0.60
C LEU A 135 20.45 16.54 -1.21
N PHE A 136 20.30 15.21 -1.21
CA PHE A 136 21.24 14.30 -1.86
C PHE A 136 21.39 14.57 -3.35
N GLN A 137 20.26 14.84 -4.03
CA GLN A 137 20.27 15.21 -5.44
C GLN A 137 21.17 16.41 -5.73
N HIS A 138 21.10 17.46 -4.89
CA HIS A 138 21.90 18.67 -5.06
C HIS A 138 23.42 18.41 -5.01
N PHE A 139 23.85 17.43 -4.21
CA PHE A 139 25.28 17.12 -4.04
C PHE A 139 25.85 16.13 -5.07
N ASN A 140 24.98 15.42 -5.80
CA ASN A 140 25.37 14.23 -6.57
C ASN A 140 25.00 14.27 -8.05
N PHE A 141 23.98 15.04 -8.44
CA PHE A 141 23.56 15.14 -9.83
C PHE A 141 23.80 16.55 -10.39
N THR A 142 24.35 16.61 -11.61
CA THR A 142 24.44 17.84 -12.39
C THR A 142 23.15 18.06 -13.18
N ALA A 143 22.82 19.32 -13.48
CA ALA A 143 21.57 19.70 -14.12
C ALA A 143 21.32 19.04 -15.50
N ASP A 144 22.40 18.68 -16.20
CA ASP A 144 22.34 18.09 -17.55
C ASP A 144 22.32 16.56 -17.57
N SER A 145 22.22 15.90 -16.41
CA SER A 145 22.27 14.44 -16.33
C SER A 145 20.90 13.79 -16.56
N ASN A 146 20.82 12.78 -17.44
CA ASN A 146 19.59 11.99 -17.62
C ASN A 146 19.13 11.30 -16.32
N TRP A 147 20.08 10.92 -15.47
CA TRP A 147 19.83 10.36 -14.14
C TRP A 147 19.03 11.30 -13.23
N LEU A 148 19.14 12.63 -13.40
CA LEU A 148 18.37 13.61 -12.65
C LEU A 148 16.87 13.51 -12.96
N VAL A 149 16.52 13.23 -14.21
CA VAL A 149 15.12 13.07 -14.64
C VAL A 149 14.51 11.82 -13.99
N GLU A 150 15.24 10.70 -14.02
CA GLU A 150 14.84 9.46 -13.37
C GLU A 150 14.69 9.64 -11.85
N TYR A 151 15.67 10.30 -11.22
CA TYR A 151 15.64 10.57 -9.79
C TYR A 151 14.46 11.45 -9.37
N ASN A 152 14.24 12.57 -10.08
CA ASN A 152 13.13 13.49 -9.81
C ASN A 152 11.77 12.80 -9.89
N ALA A 153 11.61 11.88 -10.83
CA ALA A 153 10.35 11.21 -11.01
C ALA A 153 10.16 10.04 -10.04
N ALA A 154 11.24 9.40 -9.56
CA ALA A 154 11.19 8.55 -8.37
C ALA A 154 10.76 9.36 -7.12
N LEU A 155 11.32 10.56 -6.91
CA LEU A 155 10.90 11.46 -5.83
C LEU A 155 9.43 11.85 -5.94
N ALA A 156 8.96 12.19 -7.14
CA ALA A 156 7.57 12.51 -7.40
C ALA A 156 6.64 11.32 -7.06
N SER A 157 7.01 10.10 -7.49
CA SER A 157 6.26 8.88 -7.17
C SER A 157 6.16 8.64 -5.67
N ILE A 158 7.27 8.78 -4.94
CA ILE A 158 7.30 8.62 -3.47
C ILE A 158 6.46 9.71 -2.79
N CYS A 159 6.57 10.97 -3.25
CA CYS A 159 5.77 12.08 -2.75
C CYS A 159 4.27 11.80 -2.89
N PHE A 160 3.86 11.36 -4.07
CA PHE A 160 2.47 11.04 -4.32
C PHE A 160 1.95 9.83 -3.51
N MET A 161 2.76 8.78 -3.36
CA MET A 161 2.41 7.62 -2.54
C MET A 161 2.24 8.01 -1.06
N LEU A 162 3.10 8.89 -0.54
CA LEU A 162 2.99 9.42 0.82
C LEU A 162 1.75 10.30 1.00
N LEU A 163 1.45 11.16 0.01
CA LEU A 163 0.24 11.99 0.03
C LEU A 163 -1.02 11.14 0.00
N LEU A 164 -1.06 10.08 -0.82
CA LEU A 164 -2.17 9.14 -0.80
C LEU A 164 -2.32 8.50 0.58
N GLY A 165 -1.27 7.85 1.10
CA GLY A 165 -1.36 7.18 2.41
C GLY A 165 -1.83 8.12 3.53
N PHE A 166 -1.39 9.39 3.51
CA PHE A 166 -1.89 10.40 4.44
C PHE A 166 -3.35 10.79 4.21
N VAL A 167 -3.75 11.04 2.95
CA VAL A 167 -5.13 11.36 2.60
C VAL A 167 -6.07 10.23 2.99
N ASP A 168 -5.63 8.99 2.79
CA ASP A 168 -6.40 7.82 3.12
C ASP A 168 -6.60 7.65 4.64
N ASP A 169 -5.56 7.94 5.44
CA ASP A 169 -5.63 7.97 6.91
C ASP A 169 -6.50 9.14 7.42
N VAL A 170 -6.40 10.33 6.82
CA VAL A 170 -7.15 11.53 7.25
C VAL A 170 -8.62 11.45 6.91
N LEU A 171 -8.94 10.95 5.72
CA LEU A 171 -10.32 10.80 5.27
C LEU A 171 -10.96 9.52 5.81
N ASP A 172 -10.21 8.71 6.59
CA ASP A 172 -10.58 7.38 7.07
C ASP A 172 -11.35 6.63 5.97
N ILE A 173 -10.77 6.63 4.76
CA ILE A 173 -11.49 6.17 3.59
C ILE A 173 -11.83 4.72 3.87
N PRO A 174 -13.12 4.33 3.98
CA PRO A 174 -13.45 2.94 4.12
C PRO A 174 -13.04 2.30 2.79
N TRP A 175 -11.90 1.63 2.81
CA TRP A 175 -11.33 0.99 1.65
C TRP A 175 -12.26 -0.14 1.21
N ARG A 176 -13.22 0.24 0.38
CA ARG A 176 -14.03 -0.56 -0.54
C ARG A 176 -14.39 -1.97 -0.05
N VAL A 177 -15.57 -2.07 0.56
CA VAL A 177 -16.54 -3.07 0.11
C VAL A 177 -17.84 -2.33 -0.13
N TYR A 178 -18.49 -2.64 -1.25
CA TYR A 178 -19.87 -2.23 -1.51
C TYR A 178 -20.71 -2.29 -0.22
N PRO A 179 -21.44 -1.21 0.15
CA PRO A 179 -21.70 0.01 -0.64
C PRO A 179 -20.63 1.11 -0.53
N SER A 180 -20.39 1.84 -1.62
CA SER A 180 -19.41 2.95 -1.67
C SER A 180 -19.87 4.16 -0.85
N SER A 181 -19.07 4.60 0.12
CA SER A 181 -19.36 5.83 0.92
C SER A 181 -18.78 7.10 0.28
N VAL A 182 -17.72 6.97 -0.52
CA VAL A 182 -17.04 8.08 -1.21
C VAL A 182 -16.60 7.62 -2.60
N PHE A 183 -16.64 8.52 -3.59
CA PHE A 183 -16.14 8.26 -4.94
C PHE A 183 -14.74 8.82 -5.13
N VAL A 184 -13.86 8.05 -5.77
CA VAL A 184 -12.47 8.45 -6.02
C VAL A 184 -12.32 9.56 -7.08
N GLY A 185 -13.32 9.69 -7.96
CA GLY A 185 -13.36 10.73 -9.00
C GLY A 185 -12.21 10.65 -10.03
N ASP A 186 -12.14 11.69 -10.86
CA ASP A 186 -11.13 11.83 -11.90
C ASP A 186 -9.73 12.11 -11.32
N THR A 187 -9.66 12.70 -10.13
CA THR A 187 -8.40 12.97 -9.43
C THR A 187 -7.59 11.70 -9.24
N TYR A 188 -8.21 10.64 -8.72
CA TYR A 188 -7.52 9.37 -8.50
C TYR A 188 -7.15 8.66 -9.81
N THR A 189 -8.01 8.72 -10.84
CA THR A 189 -7.74 8.03 -12.10
C THR A 189 -6.59 8.68 -12.86
N TYR A 190 -6.51 10.02 -12.88
CA TYR A 190 -5.34 10.73 -13.41
C TYR A 190 -4.09 10.45 -12.59
N PHE A 191 -4.21 10.49 -11.27
CA PHE A 191 -3.12 10.23 -10.36
C PHE A 191 -2.51 8.83 -10.56
N ALA A 192 -3.35 7.79 -10.52
CA ALA A 192 -2.92 6.41 -10.66
C ALA A 192 -2.35 6.14 -12.06
N GLY A 193 -2.99 6.66 -13.11
CA GLY A 193 -2.52 6.54 -14.48
C GLY A 193 -1.14 7.16 -14.68
N MET A 194 -0.94 8.40 -14.19
CA MET A 194 0.34 9.10 -14.32
C MET A 194 1.44 8.41 -13.51
N SER A 195 1.15 7.98 -12.28
CA SER A 195 2.12 7.29 -11.44
C SER A 195 2.63 6.00 -12.08
N LEU A 196 1.72 5.20 -12.64
CA LEU A 196 2.07 3.97 -13.34
C LEU A 196 2.84 4.26 -14.63
N ALA A 197 2.41 5.24 -15.42
CA ALA A 197 3.11 5.63 -16.65
C ALA A 197 4.55 6.10 -16.37
N VAL A 198 4.75 6.96 -15.36
CA VAL A 198 6.08 7.43 -14.93
C VAL A 198 6.95 6.26 -14.50
N ALA A 199 6.44 5.37 -13.65
CA ALA A 199 7.17 4.19 -13.20
C ALA A 199 7.58 3.29 -14.39
N GLY A 200 6.67 3.07 -15.35
CA GLY A 200 6.95 2.26 -16.53
C GLY A 200 7.96 2.85 -17.50
N ILE A 201 7.88 4.16 -17.74
CA ILE A 201 8.79 4.87 -18.66
C ILE A 201 10.21 4.86 -18.10
N LEU A 202 10.38 5.23 -16.82
CA LEU A 202 11.71 5.37 -16.20
C LEU A 202 12.32 4.03 -15.83
N GLY A 203 11.50 3.05 -15.46
CA GLY A 203 11.98 1.70 -15.23
C GLY A 203 12.28 0.92 -16.51
N HIS A 204 12.13 1.54 -17.69
CA HIS A 204 12.29 0.89 -19.00
C HIS A 204 11.48 -0.41 -19.14
N PHE A 205 10.33 -0.49 -18.47
CA PHE A 205 9.41 -1.63 -18.53
C PHE A 205 8.01 -1.24 -19.03
N SER A 206 7.90 -0.11 -19.72
CA SER A 206 6.64 0.42 -20.27
C SER A 206 5.87 -0.61 -21.10
N GLU A 207 6.55 -1.44 -21.88
CA GLU A 207 5.96 -2.55 -22.63
C GLU A 207 5.31 -3.60 -21.72
N THR A 208 6.00 -4.00 -20.64
CA THR A 208 5.44 -4.94 -19.66
C THR A 208 4.29 -4.31 -18.89
N LEU A 209 4.40 -3.02 -18.56
CA LEU A 209 3.33 -2.30 -17.90
C LEU A 209 2.07 -2.27 -18.77
N LEU A 210 2.19 -2.03 -20.08
CA LEU A 210 1.06 -2.09 -21.01
C LEU A 210 0.40 -3.48 -21.03
N LEU A 211 1.18 -4.56 -20.90
CA LEU A 211 0.63 -5.91 -20.78
C LEU A 211 -0.20 -6.06 -19.49
N PHE A 212 0.27 -5.54 -18.35
CA PHE A 212 -0.53 -5.55 -17.10
C PHE A 212 -1.82 -4.74 -17.20
N PHE A 213 -1.88 -3.76 -18.10
CA PHE A 213 -3.06 -2.98 -18.43
C PHE A 213 -4.00 -3.65 -19.46
N LEU A 214 -3.85 -4.95 -19.71
CA LEU A 214 -4.63 -5.68 -20.72
C LEU A 214 -6.15 -5.45 -20.59
N PRO A 215 -6.80 -5.57 -19.42
CA PRO A 215 -8.24 -5.28 -19.29
C PRO A 215 -8.61 -3.84 -19.65
N GLN A 216 -7.78 -2.86 -19.29
CA GLN A 216 -7.96 -1.44 -19.59
C GLN A 216 -7.82 -1.19 -21.10
N VAL A 217 -6.81 -1.80 -21.74
CA VAL A 217 -6.60 -1.75 -23.19
C VAL A 217 -7.79 -2.36 -23.93
N LEU A 218 -8.25 -3.55 -23.52
CA LEU A 218 -9.43 -4.19 -24.13
C LEU A 218 -10.69 -3.33 -23.97
N ASN A 219 -10.91 -2.74 -22.79
CA ASN A 219 -12.03 -1.83 -22.57
C ASN A 219 -11.94 -0.58 -23.47
N PHE A 220 -10.73 -0.02 -23.65
CA PHE A 220 -10.49 1.13 -24.52
C PHE A 220 -10.73 0.79 -25.99
N LEU A 221 -10.15 -0.30 -26.50
CA LEU A 221 -10.35 -0.76 -27.88
C LEU A 221 -11.83 -1.04 -28.17
N TYR A 222 -12.54 -1.67 -27.23
CA TYR A 222 -13.97 -1.92 -27.37
C TYR A 222 -14.81 -0.63 -27.30
N SER A 223 -14.36 0.36 -26.52
CA SER A 223 -14.96 1.69 -26.44
C SER A 223 -14.68 2.56 -27.66
N LEU A 224 -13.67 2.24 -28.47
CA LEU A 224 -13.11 3.14 -29.47
C LEU A 224 -14.14 3.63 -30.51
N PRO A 225 -15.04 2.79 -31.06
CA PRO A 225 -16.07 3.26 -32.00
C PRO A 225 -17.02 4.30 -31.39
N GLN A 226 -17.32 4.20 -30.09
CA GLN A 226 -18.13 5.19 -29.38
C GLN A 226 -17.31 6.44 -29.04
N LEU A 227 -16.05 6.29 -28.61
CA LEU A 227 -15.17 7.43 -28.28
C LEU A 227 -14.85 8.31 -29.49
N LEU A 228 -14.67 7.70 -30.67
CA LEU A 228 -14.49 8.41 -31.95
C LEU A 228 -15.80 8.94 -32.53
N LYS A 229 -16.93 8.77 -31.84
CA LYS A 229 -18.27 9.18 -32.26
C LYS A 229 -18.74 8.57 -33.59
N ILE A 230 -18.18 7.43 -33.99
CA ILE A 230 -18.68 6.62 -35.13
C ILE A 230 -20.05 6.04 -34.76
N ILE A 231 -20.19 5.62 -33.50
CA ILE A 231 -21.45 5.20 -32.88
C ILE A 231 -21.85 6.25 -31.84
N PRO A 232 -23.16 6.58 -31.67
CA PRO A 232 -23.61 7.48 -30.62
C PRO A 232 -23.06 7.09 -29.24
N CYS A 233 -22.41 8.04 -28.58
CA CYS A 233 -21.78 7.85 -27.27
C CYS A 233 -22.59 8.59 -26.21
N PRO A 234 -23.39 7.89 -25.39
CA PRO A 234 -24.10 8.53 -24.30
C PRO A 234 -23.12 9.01 -23.22
N ARG A 235 -23.49 10.06 -22.50
CA ARG A 235 -22.66 10.66 -21.44
C ARG A 235 -22.27 9.64 -20.36
N HIS A 236 -23.20 8.76 -19.98
CA HIS A 236 -22.97 7.69 -19.02
C HIS A 236 -23.15 6.34 -19.72
N ARG A 237 -22.10 5.52 -19.69
CA ARG A 237 -22.03 4.18 -20.32
C ARG A 237 -22.03 3.06 -19.28
N LEU A 238 -22.62 3.32 -18.12
CA LEU A 238 -22.73 2.39 -17.01
C LEU A 238 -23.87 1.37 -17.26
N PRO A 239 -23.78 0.17 -16.67
CA PRO A 239 -24.86 -0.81 -16.76
C PRO A 239 -26.15 -0.30 -16.11
N ARG A 240 -27.29 -0.85 -16.55
CA ARG A 240 -28.60 -0.46 -16.05
C ARG A 240 -28.91 -1.20 -14.76
N TYR A 241 -29.29 -0.47 -13.71
CA TYR A 241 -29.77 -1.04 -12.46
C TYR A 241 -31.27 -1.30 -12.53
N ASP A 242 -31.71 -2.48 -12.10
CA ASP A 242 -33.12 -2.82 -11.92
C ASP A 242 -33.48 -2.78 -10.43
N PRO A 243 -34.29 -1.79 -9.97
CA PRO A 243 -34.69 -1.66 -8.56
C PRO A 243 -35.49 -2.84 -8.03
N LYS A 244 -36.15 -3.63 -8.91
CA LYS A 244 -36.99 -4.75 -8.48
C LYS A 244 -36.16 -5.98 -8.13
N THR A 245 -35.09 -6.22 -8.87
CA THR A 245 -34.21 -7.38 -8.68
C THR A 245 -32.94 -7.04 -7.91
N GLY A 246 -32.56 -5.76 -7.84
CA GLY A 246 -31.31 -5.31 -7.24
C GLY A 246 -30.06 -5.66 -8.05
N LEU A 247 -30.24 -6.03 -9.33
CA LEU A 247 -29.17 -6.50 -10.21
C LEU A 247 -28.82 -5.47 -11.28
N LEU A 248 -27.59 -5.55 -11.79
CA LEU A 248 -27.12 -4.81 -12.94
C LEU A 248 -27.28 -5.63 -14.21
N THR A 249 -27.76 -4.99 -15.28
CA THR A 249 -27.91 -5.60 -16.61
C THR A 249 -27.07 -4.82 -17.63
N GLY A 250 -26.37 -5.56 -18.49
CA GLY A 250 -25.50 -4.97 -19.50
C GLY A 250 -26.28 -4.26 -20.60
N THR A 251 -25.93 -3.01 -20.88
CA THR A 251 -26.46 -2.25 -22.03
C THR A 251 -25.71 -2.64 -23.31
N LYS A 252 -26.10 -2.06 -24.45
CA LYS A 252 -25.37 -2.21 -25.72
C LYS A 252 -24.13 -1.30 -25.81
N ASP A 253 -23.80 -0.55 -24.76
CA ASP A 253 -22.65 0.34 -24.76
C ASP A 253 -21.33 -0.43 -24.80
N GLY A 254 -20.37 0.16 -25.51
CA GLY A 254 -19.04 -0.40 -25.77
C GLY A 254 -18.12 -0.35 -24.55
N THR A 255 -18.50 -0.97 -23.43
CA THR A 255 -17.62 -1.10 -22.25
C THR A 255 -17.44 -2.56 -21.86
N LEU A 256 -16.26 -2.88 -21.32
CA LEU A 256 -15.95 -4.22 -20.83
C LEU A 256 -16.92 -4.64 -19.72
N VAL A 257 -17.38 -3.68 -18.90
CA VAL A 257 -18.40 -3.90 -17.85
C VAL A 257 -19.71 -4.40 -18.46
N ASN A 258 -20.23 -3.73 -19.49
CA ASN A 258 -21.45 -4.16 -20.18
C ASN A 258 -21.25 -5.45 -20.98
N LEU A 259 -20.05 -5.69 -21.51
CA LEU A 259 -19.72 -6.96 -22.13
C LEU A 259 -19.76 -8.11 -21.12
N PHE A 260 -19.15 -7.95 -19.94
CA PHE A 260 -19.17 -8.95 -18.87
C PHE A 260 -20.59 -9.30 -18.44
N LEU A 261 -21.47 -8.31 -18.28
CA LEU A 261 -22.88 -8.57 -17.92
C LEU A 261 -23.68 -9.23 -19.05
N ARG A 262 -23.33 -8.99 -20.32
CA ARG A 262 -23.96 -9.68 -21.46
C ARG A 262 -23.47 -11.13 -21.60
N LEU A 263 -22.21 -11.39 -21.28
CA LEU A 263 -21.61 -12.73 -21.38
C LEU A 263 -21.97 -13.62 -20.18
N PHE A 264 -21.93 -13.07 -18.97
CA PHE A 264 -22.10 -13.82 -17.72
C PHE A 264 -23.45 -13.58 -17.02
N GLY A 265 -24.34 -12.82 -17.66
CA GLY A 265 -25.66 -12.49 -17.16
C GLY A 265 -25.69 -11.38 -16.11
N SER A 266 -26.91 -10.98 -15.75
CA SER A 266 -27.16 -9.96 -14.72
C SER A 266 -26.65 -10.41 -13.36
N CYS A 267 -25.96 -9.52 -12.64
CA CYS A 267 -25.48 -9.80 -11.30
C CYS A 267 -25.43 -8.53 -10.45
N SER A 268 -25.24 -8.67 -9.14
CA SER A 268 -25.11 -7.52 -8.24
C SER A 268 -23.81 -6.76 -8.51
N GLU A 269 -23.78 -5.48 -8.15
CA GLU A 269 -22.62 -4.61 -8.31
C GLU A 269 -21.36 -5.17 -7.62
N LYS A 270 -21.52 -5.68 -6.40
CA LYS A 270 -20.43 -6.33 -5.64
C LYS A 270 -19.85 -7.52 -6.40
N THR A 271 -20.71 -8.40 -6.91
CA THR A 271 -20.29 -9.59 -7.65
C THR A 271 -19.62 -9.22 -8.97
N LEU A 272 -20.15 -8.21 -9.68
CA LEU A 272 -19.55 -7.69 -10.90
C LEU A 272 -18.14 -7.12 -10.66
N CYS A 273 -17.98 -6.33 -9.60
CA CYS A 273 -16.68 -5.77 -9.20
C CYS A 273 -15.66 -6.89 -8.91
N ILE A 274 -16.05 -7.92 -8.15
CA ILE A 274 -15.21 -9.08 -7.86
C ILE A 274 -14.83 -9.82 -9.15
N LYS A 275 -15.79 -10.07 -10.05
CA LYS A 275 -15.52 -10.73 -11.35
C LYS A 275 -14.49 -9.95 -12.18
N LEU A 276 -14.59 -8.62 -12.22
CA LEU A 276 -13.64 -7.76 -12.94
C LEU A 276 -12.26 -7.75 -12.28
N LEU A 277 -12.18 -7.76 -10.95
CA LEU A 277 -10.91 -7.87 -10.21
C LEU A 277 -10.25 -9.23 -10.43
N VAL A 278 -11.02 -10.32 -10.43
CA VAL A 278 -10.53 -11.66 -10.77
C VAL A 278 -10.00 -11.68 -12.21
N PHE A 279 -10.72 -11.08 -13.16
CA PHE A 279 -10.25 -10.94 -14.54
C PHE A 279 -8.95 -10.15 -14.64
N GLN A 280 -8.79 -9.07 -13.87
CA GLN A 280 -7.55 -8.30 -13.78
C GLN A 280 -6.40 -9.16 -13.22
N ALA A 281 -6.63 -9.89 -12.14
CA ALA A 281 -5.62 -10.75 -11.54
C ALA A 281 -5.18 -11.88 -12.50
N LEU A 282 -6.14 -12.52 -13.17
CA LEU A 282 -5.85 -13.55 -14.19
C LEU A 282 -5.07 -12.97 -15.37
N SER A 283 -5.40 -11.76 -15.81
CA SER A 283 -4.65 -11.06 -16.86
C SER A 283 -3.22 -10.79 -16.42
N CYS A 284 -3.01 -10.33 -15.19
CA CYS A 284 -1.66 -10.11 -14.65
C CYS A 284 -0.85 -11.42 -14.55
N LEU A 285 -1.46 -12.51 -14.09
CA LEU A 285 -0.81 -13.83 -14.05
C LEU A 285 -0.43 -14.32 -15.45
N PHE A 286 -1.33 -14.16 -16.42
CA PHE A 286 -1.03 -14.46 -17.82
C PHE A 286 0.14 -13.60 -18.34
N CYS A 287 0.20 -12.32 -18.01
CA CYS A 287 1.32 -11.45 -18.40
C CYS A 287 2.65 -11.89 -17.77
N PHE A 288 2.66 -12.31 -16.50
CA PHE A 288 3.87 -12.87 -15.87
C PHE A 288 4.32 -14.14 -16.58
N TRP A 289 3.39 -15.05 -16.88
CA TRP A 289 3.69 -16.27 -17.63
C TRP A 289 4.22 -15.95 -19.02
N LEU A 290 3.56 -15.05 -19.76
CA LEU A 290 3.97 -14.62 -21.10
C LEU A 290 5.37 -13.98 -21.07
N ARG A 291 5.64 -13.10 -20.10
CA ARG A 291 6.97 -12.50 -19.91
C ARG A 291 8.03 -13.55 -19.63
N HIS A 292 7.73 -14.56 -18.82
CA HIS A 292 8.66 -15.65 -18.54
C HIS A 292 8.97 -16.49 -19.79
N VAL A 293 7.96 -16.79 -20.61
CA VAL A 293 8.14 -17.52 -21.88
C VAL A 293 8.96 -16.70 -22.89
N LEU A 294 8.62 -15.42 -23.06
CA LEU A 294 9.28 -14.52 -24.02
C LEU A 294 10.74 -14.21 -23.64
N ALA A 295 11.06 -14.13 -22.35
CA ALA A 295 12.43 -13.99 -21.87
C ALA A 295 13.34 -15.16 -22.27
N GLY A 296 12.77 -16.33 -22.57
CA GLY A 296 13.52 -17.46 -23.13
C GLY A 296 13.84 -17.34 -24.62
N TRP A 297 13.18 -16.44 -25.35
CA TRP A 297 13.24 -16.32 -26.81
C TRP A 297 14.08 -15.13 -27.28
N TYR A 298 14.12 -14.04 -26.50
CA TYR A 298 15.02 -12.91 -26.71
C TYR A 298 16.22 -13.04 -25.78
N LYS A 299 17.29 -13.66 -26.27
CA LYS A 299 18.66 -13.46 -25.78
C LYS A 299 19.39 -12.53 -26.73
#